data_AF-A0A522JDH3-F1
#
_entry.id   AF-A0A522JDH3-F1
#
_cell.length_a   1.000
_cell.length_b   1.000
_cell.length_c   1.000
_cell.angle_alpha   90.00
_cell.angle_beta   90.00
_cell.angle_gamma   90.00
#
_symmetry.space_group_name_H-M   'P 1'
#
loop_
_entity.id
_entity.type
_entity.pdbx_description
1 polymer ?
#
loop_
_entity_poly.entity_id
_entity_poly.type
_entity_poly.pdbx_seq_one_letter_code
_entity_poly.pdbx_strand_id
1 'polypeptide(L)' 'MLHYALVFLVIAIIAALLGFTGIAGTAAWIAKVLFVIFLILAAIAFFRRSG' A
#
# COMPACT_ATOMS: atom_id res chain seq x y z
N MET A 1 3.32 -12.16 26.48
CA MET A 1 3.23 -11.81 25.03
C MET A 1 2.13 -10.80 24.73
N LEU A 2 0.91 -10.97 25.28
CA LEU A 2 -0.21 -10.03 25.11
C LEU A 2 0.11 -8.58 25.54
N HIS A 3 0.89 -8.39 26.60
CA HIS A 3 1.36 -7.07 27.04
C HIS A 3 2.17 -6.34 25.97
N TYR A 4 3.17 -6.99 25.38
CA TYR A 4 3.98 -6.40 24.31
C TYR A 4 3.16 -6.09 23.06
N ALA A 5 2.20 -6.96 22.70
CA ALA A 5 1.29 -6.70 21.58
C ALA A 5 0.43 -5.44 21.81
N LEU A 6 -0.06 -5.25 23.04
CA LEU A 6 -0.84 -4.05 23.42
C LEU A 6 0.01 -2.78 23.37
N VAL A 7 1.25 -2.85 23.87
CA VAL A 7 2.20 -1.73 23.82
C VAL A 7 2.51 -1.36 22.38
N PHE A 8 2.75 -2.35 21.51
CA PHE A 8 3.02 -2.12 20.10
C PHE A 8 1.82 -1.52 19.35
N LEU A 9 0.60 -1.95 19.71
CA LEU A 9 -0.64 -1.40 19.18
C LEU A 9 -0.78 0.10 19.51
N VAL A 10 -0.51 0.49 20.75
CA VAL A 10 -0.57 1.90 21.16
C VAL A 10 0.48 2.72 20.41
N ILE A 11 1.71 2.22 20.28
CA ILE A 11 2.78 2.88 19.52
C ILE A 11 2.37 3.07 18.06
N ALA A 12 1.78 2.04 17.42
CA ALA A 12 1.33 2.11 16.04
C ALA A 12 0.24 3.18 15.83
N ILE A 13 -0.72 3.31 16.76
CA ILE A 13 -1.76 4.34 16.71
C ILE A 13 -1.17 5.74 16.87
N ILE A 14 -0.23 5.91 17.82
CA ILE A 14 0.45 7.20 18.03
C ILE A 14 1.26 7.57 16.79
N ALA A 15 1.99 6.62 16.19
CA ALA A 15 2.72 6.84 14.95
C ALA A 15 1.79 7.21 13.78
N ALA A 16 0.64 6.53 13.67
CA ALA A 16 -0.41 6.83 12.70
C ALA A 16 -0.92 8.28 12.82
N LEU A 17 -1.16 8.75 14.04
CA LEU A 17 -1.66 10.10 14.33
C LEU A 17 -0.60 11.20 14.17
N LEU A 18 0.65 10.93 14.56
CA LEU A 18 1.71 11.95 14.63
C LEU A 18 2.46 12.22 13.32
N GLY A 19 2.38 11.34 12.31
CA GLY A 19 3.18 11.60 11.10
C GLY A 19 3.12 10.59 9.97
N PHE A 20 2.49 9.43 10.16
CA PHE A 20 2.38 8.46 9.07
C PHE A 20 1.41 8.89 7.95
N THR A 21 0.65 9.96 8.12
CA THR A 21 -0.28 10.48 7.11
C THR A 21 0.43 10.98 5.85
N GLY A 22 1.61 11.62 5.99
CA GLY A 22 2.39 12.12 4.85
C GLY A 22 3.02 11.01 4.00
N ILE A 23 3.60 10.00 4.67
CA ILE A 23 4.24 8.84 4.00
C ILE A 23 3.17 7.90 3.43
N ALA A 24 2.03 7.75 4.11
CA ALA A 24 0.90 7.00 3.58
C ALA A 24 0.36 7.63 2.29
N GLY A 25 0.32 8.97 2.20
CA GLY A 25 -0.08 9.69 1.00
C GLY A 25 0.84 9.45 -0.19
N THR A 26 2.16 9.55 0.00
CA THR A 26 3.15 9.31 -1.07
C THR A 26 3.18 7.84 -1.48
N ALA A 27 3.14 6.92 -0.52
CA ALA A 27 3.05 5.48 -0.79
C ALA A 27 1.76 5.11 -1.54
N ALA A 28 0.61 5.68 -1.17
CA ALA A 28 -0.65 5.46 -1.87
C ALA A 28 -0.60 5.97 -3.32
N TRP A 29 0.10 7.09 -3.56
CA TRP A 29 0.26 7.63 -4.91
C TRP A 29 1.15 6.72 -5.77
N ILE A 30 2.28 6.25 -5.23
CA ILE A 30 3.18 5.30 -5.90
C ILE A 30 2.45 3.99 -6.22
N ALA A 31 1.67 3.47 -5.27
CA ALA A 31 0.86 2.26 -5.47
C ALA A 31 -0.16 2.42 -6.61
N LYS A 32 -0.83 3.58 -6.72
CA LYS A 32 -1.75 3.86 -7.84
C LYS A 32 -1.05 3.83 -9.18
N VAL A 33 0.14 4.42 -9.30
CA VAL A 33 0.90 4.42 -10.56
C VAL A 33 1.29 2.98 -10.95
N LEU A 34 1.82 2.20 -10.02
CA LEU A 34 2.16 0.79 -10.23
C LEU A 34 0.95 -0.05 -10.63
N PHE A 35 -0.21 0.18 -10.00
CA PHE A 35 -1.45 -0.51 -10.34
C PHE A 35 -1.91 -0.23 -11.78
N VAL A 36 -1.82 1.02 -12.23
CA VAL A 36 -2.17 1.39 -13.62
C VAL A 36 -1.20 0.75 -14.62
N ILE A 37 0.11 0.77 -14.34
CA ILE A 37 1.11 0.12 -15.19
C ILE A 37 0.82 -1.39 -15.29
N PHE A 38 0.54 -2.04 -14.16
CA PHE A 38 0.17 -3.45 -14.13
C PHE A 38 -1.09 -3.70 -14.96
N LEU A 39 -2.12 -2.85 -14.85
CA LEU A 39 -3.36 -3.00 -15.61
C LEU A 39 -3.14 -2.92 -17.12
N ILE A 40 -2.28 -1.99 -17.57
CA ILE A 40 -1.90 -1.86 -18.98
C ILE A 40 -1.16 -3.11 -19.46
N LEU A 41 -0.16 -3.57 -18.70
CA LEU A 41 0.59 -4.77 -19.04
C LEU A 41 -0.30 -6.02 -19.05
N ALA A 42 -1.22 -6.14 -18.08
CA ALA A 42 -2.19 -7.22 -18.01
C ALA A 42 -3.14 -7.20 -19.20
N ALA A 43 -3.64 -6.03 -19.60
CA ALA A 43 -4.47 -5.88 -20.79
C ALA A 43 -3.70 -6.29 -22.05
N ILE A 44 -2.46 -5.82 -22.23
CA ILE A 44 -1.60 -6.21 -23.36
C ILE A 44 -1.36 -7.72 -23.37
N ALA A 45 -1.03 -8.31 -22.22
CA ALA A 45 -0.81 -9.75 -22.10
C ALA A 45 -2.08 -10.56 -22.40
N PHE A 46 -3.23 -10.08 -21.94
CA PHE A 46 -4.53 -10.69 -22.19
C PHE A 46 -4.89 -10.68 -23.68
N PHE A 47 -4.78 -9.51 -24.33
CA PHE A 47 -5.03 -9.40 -25.77
C PHE A 47 -4.03 -10.22 -26.60
N ARG A 48 -2.74 -10.28 -26.21
CA ARG A 48 -1.74 -11.10 -26.91
C ARG A 48 -2.00 -12.60 -26.81
N ARG A 49 -2.66 -13.08 -25.75
CA ARG A 49 -3.03 -14.50 -25.58
C ARG A 49 -4.33 -14.88 -26.29
N SER A 50 -5.16 -13.91 -26.64
CA SER A 50 -6.47 -14.14 -27.27
C SER A 50 -6.43 -14.32 -28.80
N GLY A 51 -5.24 -14.37 -29.40
CA GLY A 51 -5.02 -14.59 -30.84
C GLY A 51 -4.23 -15.86 -31.13
#